data_AF-A0A699RQN1-F1
#
_entry.id   AF-A0A699RQN1-F1
#
_cell.length_a   1.000
_cell.length_b   1.000
_cell.length_c   1.000
_cell.angle_alpha   90.00
_cell.angle_beta   90.00
_cell.angle_gamma   90.00
#
_symmetry.space_group_name_H-M   'P 1'
#
loop_
_entity.id
_entity.type
_entity.pdbx_description
1 polymer ?
#
loop_
_entity_poly.entity_id
_entity_poly.type
_entity_poly.pdbx_seq_one_letter_code
_entity_poly.pdbx_strand_id
1 'polypeptide(L)' 'MKDGWFHTGDIGEMQPNGVLEIIDRKKYLIKLSQGEYIALEYLEKVYSITPILEDIWVYGDSFKSSLVAVVVPNKEHD' A
#
# COMPACT_ATOMS: atom_id res chain seq x y z
N MET A 1 14.54 -19.67 5.10
CA MET A 1 15.66 -18.77 5.40
C MET A 1 16.61 -18.80 4.21
N LYS A 2 17.09 -17.66 3.75
CA LYS A 2 18.07 -17.56 2.66
C LYS A 2 19.28 -16.81 3.21
N ASP A 3 20.47 -17.31 2.95
CA ASP A 3 21.74 -16.72 3.43
C ASP A 3 21.80 -16.51 4.96
N GLY A 4 21.10 -17.35 5.73
CA GLY A 4 21.02 -17.24 7.20
C GLY A 4 20.00 -16.23 7.73
N TRP A 5 19.28 -15.52 6.85
CA TRP A 5 18.30 -14.51 7.23
C TRP A 5 16.84 -14.98 7.04
N PHE A 6 15.98 -14.51 7.94
CA PHE A 6 14.53 -14.60 7.79
C PHE A 6 14.00 -13.31 7.15
N HIS A 7 13.55 -13.41 5.90
CA HIS A 7 12.98 -12.28 5.17
C HIS A 7 11.51 -12.13 5.55
N THR A 8 11.18 -11.19 6.44
CA THR A 8 9.82 -10.96 6.95
C THR A 8 8.85 -10.49 5.85
N GLY A 9 9.39 -9.89 4.80
CA GLY A 9 8.60 -9.27 3.73
C GLY A 9 8.14 -7.85 4.06
N ASP A 10 8.62 -7.27 5.16
CA ASP A 10 8.39 -5.88 5.54
C ASP A 10 9.42 -4.96 4.90
N ILE A 11 8.99 -3.75 4.59
CA ILE A 11 9.84 -2.62 4.23
C ILE A 11 9.91 -1.75 5.47
N GLY A 12 11.14 -1.44 5.91
CA GLY A 12 11.37 -0.57 7.05
C GLY A 12 12.38 0.51 6.75
N GLU A 13 12.22 1.63 7.45
CA GLU A 13 13.14 2.77 7.45
C GLU A 13 13.93 2.79 8.75
N MET A 14 15.25 2.94 8.65
CA MET A 14 16.11 3.05 9.83
C MET A 14 16.17 4.51 10.27
N GLN A 15 15.64 4.79 11.46
CA GLN A 15 15.63 6.13 12.03
C GLN A 15 17.02 6.51 12.60
N PRO A 16 17.35 7.82 12.72
CA PRO A 16 18.65 8.27 13.23
C PRO A 16 19.00 7.79 14.65
N ASN A 17 17.99 7.42 15.44
CA ASN A 17 18.15 6.87 16.79
C ASN A 17 18.35 5.34 16.82
N GLY A 18 18.45 4.69 15.65
CA GLY A 18 18.66 3.25 15.52
C GLY A 18 17.39 2.40 15.62
N VAL A 19 16.21 3.02 15.66
CA VAL A 19 14.92 2.32 15.63
C VAL A 19 14.55 1.98 14.18
N LEU A 20 14.09 0.76 13.94
CA LEU A 20 13.51 0.36 12.66
C LEU A 20 12.00 0.64 12.69
N GLU A 21 11.53 1.54 11.83
CA GLU A 21 10.12 1.80 11.60
C GLU A 21 9.62 0.95 10.43
N ILE A 22 8.52 0.21 10.63
CA ILE A 22 7.87 -0.55 9.56
C ILE A 22 6.98 0.41 8.78
N ILE A 23 7.26 0.57 7.49
CA ILE A 23 6.55 1.53 6.64
C ILE A 23 5.59 0.87 5.66
N ASP A 24 5.88 -0.37 5.22
CA ASP A 24 5.05 -1.07 4.24
C ASP A 24 5.39 -2.58 4.21
N ARG A 25 4.64 -3.35 3.44
CA ARG A 25 4.94 -4.73 3.05
C ARG A 25 5.43 -4.74 1.62
N LYS A 26 6.49 -5.51 1.33
CA LYS A 26 7.06 -5.64 -0.03
C LYS A 26 6.04 -6.03 -1.11
N LYS A 27 4.98 -6.75 -0.74
CA LYS A 27 3.91 -7.15 -1.67
C LYS A 27 2.92 -6.02 -2.02
N TYR A 28 2.82 -5.00 -1.17
CA TYR A 28 1.87 -3.88 -1.34
C TYR A 28 2.50 -2.63 -1.97
N LEU A 29 3.83 -2.62 -2.11
CA LEU A 29 4.54 -1.64 -2.92
C LEU A 29 4.61 -2.09 -4.38
N ILE A 30 3.96 -1.34 -5.28
CA ILE A 30 3.95 -1.63 -6.72
C ILE A 30 4.69 -0.57 -7.53
N LYS A 31 5.40 -1.00 -8.57
CA LYS A 31 5.99 -0.11 -9.59
C LYS A 31 5.07 -0.05 -10.81
N LEU A 32 4.64 1.14 -11.21
CA LEU A 32 3.85 1.36 -12.43
C LEU A 32 4.74 1.45 -13.68
N SER A 33 4.14 1.45 -14.87
CA SER A 33 4.89 1.40 -16.14
C SER A 33 5.80 2.61 -16.37
N GLN A 34 5.45 3.78 -15.81
CA GLN A 34 6.28 4.98 -15.84
C GLN A 34 7.45 4.94 -14.84
N GLY A 35 7.48 3.94 -13.97
CA GLY A 35 8.59 3.70 -13.04
C GLY A 35 8.40 4.23 -11.62
N GLU A 36 7.28 4.88 -11.33
CA GLU A 36 6.91 5.33 -10.00
C GLU A 36 6.50 4.17 -9.10
N TYR A 37 6.88 4.24 -7.83
CA TYR A 37 6.52 3.27 -6.81
C TYR A 37 5.39 3.81 -5.95
N ILE A 38 4.35 3.00 -5.75
CA ILE A 38 3.17 3.37 -4.99
C ILE A 38 2.91 2.34 -3.90
N ALA A 39 2.73 2.83 -2.67
CA ALA A 39 2.28 2.04 -1.51
C ALA A 39 0.75 1.96 -1.52
N LEU A 40 0.20 0.80 -1.90
CA LEU A 40 -1.26 0.63 -2.05
C LEU A 40 -1.98 0.73 -0.69
N GLU A 41 -1.41 0.12 0.36
CA GLU A 41 -1.98 0.12 1.72
C GLU A 41 -2.11 1.56 2.28
N TYR A 42 -1.14 2.43 1.98
CA TYR A 42 -1.22 3.84 2.36
C TYR A 42 -2.40 4.54 1.67
N LEU A 43 -2.62 4.31 0.37
CA LEU A 43 -3.75 4.90 -0.36
C LEU A 43 -5.09 4.40 0.19
N GLU A 44 -5.23 3.09 0.39
CA GLU A 44 -6.43 2.49 0.99
C GLU A 44 -6.74 3.12 2.34
N LYS A 45 -5.73 3.27 3.21
CA LYS A 45 -5.87 3.92 4.52
C LYS A 45 -6.25 5.39 4.42
N VAL A 46 -5.73 6.15 3.45
CA VAL A 46 -6.09 7.56 3.27
C VAL A 46 -7.53 7.69 2.79
N TYR A 47 -7.95 6.88 1.83
CA TYR A 47 -9.31 6.96 1.27
C TYR A 47 -10.38 6.42 2.22
N SER A 48 -10.08 5.40 3.02
CA SER A 48 -11.03 4.81 3.98
C SER A 48 -11.46 5.77 5.10
N ILE A 49 -10.76 6.89 5.30
CA ILE A 49 -11.14 7.95 6.25
C ILE A 49 -12.40 8.70 5.76
N THR A 50 -12.70 8.65 4.46
CA THR A 50 -13.80 9.41 3.87
C THR A 50 -15.15 8.80 4.27
N PRO A 51 -16.10 9.57 4.81
CA PRO A 51 -17.37 9.02 5.32
C PRO A 51 -18.25 8.35 4.26
N ILE A 52 -18.07 8.73 2.99
CA ILE A 52 -18.85 8.19 1.86
C ILE A 52 -18.47 6.75 1.47
N LEU A 53 -17.39 6.20 2.03
CA LEU A 53 -16.89 4.87 1.72
C LEU A 53 -17.06 3.95 2.94
N GLU A 54 -17.59 2.75 2.70
CA GLU A 54 -17.60 1.65 3.67
C GLU A 54 -16.27 0.85 3.56
N ASP A 55 -15.82 0.56 2.34
CA ASP A 55 -14.58 -0.17 2.10
C ASP A 55 -13.94 0.21 0.74
N ILE A 56 -12.63 0.00 0.62
CA ILE A 56 -11.87 0.25 -0.62
C ILE A 56 -10.73 -0.75 -0.76
N TRP A 57 -10.57 -1.26 -1.98
CA TRP A 57 -9.42 -2.07 -2.38
C TRP A 57 -8.78 -1.49 -3.64
N VAL A 58 -7.49 -1.16 -3.57
CA VAL A 58 -6.74 -0.53 -4.66
C VAL A 58 -5.88 -1.58 -5.37
N TYR A 59 -5.94 -1.56 -6.70
CA TYR A 59 -5.17 -2.42 -7.57
C TYR A 59 -4.27 -1.60 -8.50
N GLY A 60 -3.03 -2.07 -8.64
CA GLY A 60 -2.09 -1.58 -9.64
C GLY A 60 -1.57 -2.72 -10.52
N ASP A 61 -1.17 -2.38 -11.74
CA ASP A 61 -0.50 -3.27 -12.68
C ASP A 61 0.80 -2.60 -13.17
N SER A 62 1.92 -3.30 -13.10
CA SER A 62 3.23 -2.80 -13.54
C SER A 62 3.33 -2.50 -15.03
N PHE A 63 2.39 -3.00 -15.83
CA PHE A 63 2.28 -2.66 -17.26
C PHE A 63 1.36 -1.48 -17.54
N LYS A 64 0.72 -0.91 -16.51
CA LYS A 64 -0.18 0.24 -16.62
C LYS A 64 0.39 1.45 -15.90
N SER A 65 0.00 2.63 -16.35
CA SER A 65 0.43 3.91 -15.77
C SER A 65 -0.59 4.51 -14.81
N SER A 66 -1.57 3.72 -14.37
CA SER A 66 -2.69 4.18 -13.56
C SER A 66 -3.16 3.07 -12.63
N LEU A 67 -3.75 3.49 -11.50
CA LEU A 67 -4.39 2.60 -10.54
C LEU A 67 -5.88 2.51 -10.83
N VAL A 68 -6.49 1.42 -10.36
CA VAL A 68 -7.94 1.25 -10.29
C VAL A 68 -8.30 0.80 -8.88
N ALA A 69 -9.55 1.04 -8.47
CA ALA A 69 -10.02 0.62 -7.16
C ALA A 69 -11.42 0.01 -7.25
N VAL A 70 -11.68 -0.97 -6.39
CA VAL A 70 -13.01 -1.48 -6.08
C VAL A 70 -13.45 -0.79 -4.80
N VAL A 71 -14.64 -0.20 -4.83
CA VAL A 71 -15.14 0.66 -3.76
C VAL A 71 -16.52 0.19 -3.33
N VAL A 72 -16.73 0.10 -2.03
CA VAL A 72 -18.05 -0.13 -1.41
C VAL A 72 -18.53 1.21 -0.84
N PRO A 73 -19.55 1.85 -1.42
CA PRO A 73 -20.11 3.10 -0.88
C PRO A 73 -20.82 2.87 0.44
N ASN A 74 -20.79 3.87 1.32
CA ASN A 74 -21.54 3.85 2.57
C ASN A 74 -23.02 4.18 2.31
N LYS A 75 -23.91 3.24 2.63
CA LYS A 75 -25.37 3.34 2.41
C LYS A 75 -26.06 4.42 3.25
N GLU A 76 -25.45 4.90 4.33
CA GLU A 76 -26.02 5.98 5.15
C GLU A 76 -25.90 7.36 4.48
N HIS A 77 -25.15 7.45 3.38
CA HIS A 77 -24.90 8.69 2.63
C HIS A 77 -25.46 8.70 1.20
N ASP A 78 -26.33 7.73 0.85
CA ASP A 78 -27.08 7.68 -0.42
C ASP A 78 -28.37 8.54 -0.41
#